data_AF-A0A958T271-F1
#
_entry.id   AF-A0A958T271-F1
#
_cell.length_a   1.000
_cell.length_b   1.000
_cell.length_c   1.000
_cell.angle_alpha   90.00
_cell.angle_beta   90.00
_cell.angle_gamma   90.00
#
_symmetry.space_group_name_H-M   'P 1'
#
loop_
_entity.id
_entity.type
_entity.pdbx_description
1 polymer ?
#
loop_
_entity_poly.entity_id
_entity_poly.type
_entity_poly.pdbx_seq_one_letter_code
_entity_poly.pdbx_strand_id
1 'polypeptide(L)' 'MNKKVTLKQIARELDVSISTVSKALKNSKEISEDTREKVQAFAKLYNYKPNNIA' A
#
# COMPACT_ATOMS: atom_id res chain seq x y z
N MET A 1 -19.93 3.73 10.48
CA MET A 1 -19.34 3.72 9.13
C MET A 1 -17.91 3.16 9.23
N ASN A 2 -17.69 1.90 8.88
CA ASN A 2 -16.38 1.24 8.97
C ASN A 2 -15.45 1.75 7.86
N LYS A 3 -14.64 2.79 8.14
CA LYS A 3 -13.57 3.25 7.24
C LYS A 3 -12.49 2.18 7.18
N LYS A 4 -12.68 1.18 6.32
CA LYS A 4 -11.63 0.25 5.94
C LYS A 4 -10.55 1.04 5.23
N VAL A 5 -9.31 0.89 5.66
CA VAL A 5 -8.15 1.47 4.96
C VAL A 5 -8.12 0.87 3.56
N THR A 6 -8.14 1.74 2.56
CA THR A 6 -8.09 1.35 1.15
C THR A 6 -6.73 1.70 0.57
N LEU A 7 -6.36 1.09 -0.55
CA LEU A 7 -5.19 1.48 -1.34
C LEU A 7 -5.17 2.99 -1.63
N LYS A 8 -6.35 3.61 -1.85
CA LYS A 8 -6.48 5.06 -2.06
C LYS A 8 -6.03 5.89 -0.86
N GLN A 9 -6.30 5.44 0.37
CA GLN A 9 -5.84 6.14 1.56
C GLN A 9 -4.34 6.04 1.71
N ILE A 10 -3.78 4.83 1.56
CA ILE A 10 -2.33 4.60 1.66
C ILE A 10 -1.59 5.44 0.60
N ALA A 11 -2.14 5.50 -0.62
CA ALA A 11 -1.63 6.32 -1.71
C ALA A 11 -1.61 7.81 -1.35
N ARG A 12 -2.70 8.33 -0.77
CA ARG A 12 -2.77 9.73 -0.31
C ARG A 12 -1.81 10.05 0.83
N GLU A 13 -1.71 9.16 1.82
CA GLU A 13 -0.87 9.39 3.01
C GLU A 13 0.62 9.36 2.68
N LEU A 14 1.01 8.52 1.72
CA LEU A 14 2.40 8.38 1.30
C LEU A 14 2.76 9.26 0.09
N ASP A 15 1.82 10.09 -0.38
CA ASP A 15 1.94 10.92 -1.60
C ASP A 15 2.43 10.12 -2.82
N VAL A 16 1.87 8.92 -3.01
CA VAL A 16 2.20 8.03 -4.13
C VAL A 16 0.95 7.61 -4.89
N SER A 17 1.14 7.13 -6.11
CA SER A 17 0.02 6.60 -6.89
C SER A 17 -0.50 5.28 -6.33
N ILE A 18 -1.79 5.01 -6.52
CA ILE A 18 -2.42 3.71 -6.18
C ILE A 18 -1.66 2.55 -6.86
N SER A 19 -1.21 2.77 -8.10
CA SER A 19 -0.36 1.86 -8.88
C SER A 19 0.97 1.58 -8.15
N THR A 20 1.59 2.62 -7.59
CA THR A 20 2.82 2.51 -6.79
C THR A 20 2.58 1.70 -5.53
N VAL A 21 1.50 1.95 -4.80
CA VAL A 21 1.14 1.15 -3.60
C VAL A 21 0.89 -0.31 -3.99
N SER A 22 0.15 -0.57 -5.07
CA SER A 22 -0.13 -1.91 -5.56
C SER A 22 1.17 -2.65 -5.96
N LYS A 23 2.06 -1.97 -6.69
CA LYS A 23 3.38 -2.49 -7.08
C LYS A 23 4.27 -2.73 -5.87
N ALA A 24 4.30 -1.82 -4.89
CA ALA A 24 5.06 -1.93 -3.66
C ALA A 24 4.59 -3.12 -2.78
N LEU A 25 3.27 -3.29 -2.64
CA LEU A 25 2.69 -4.43 -1.93
C LEU A 25 2.99 -5.77 -2.63
N LYS A 26 3.15 -5.76 -3.96
CA LYS A 26 3.57 -6.92 -4.77
C LYS A 26 5.09 -7.13 -4.81
N ASN A 27 5.88 -6.36 -4.07
CA ASN A 27 7.34 -6.38 -4.14
C ASN A 27 7.90 -6.14 -5.56
N SER A 28 7.24 -5.30 -6.37
CA SER A 28 7.74 -4.93 -7.69
C SER A 28 9.08 -4.21 -7.58
N LYS A 29 10.02 -4.58 -8.47
CA LYS A 29 11.35 -3.95 -8.59
C LYS A 29 11.30 -2.54 -9.19
N GLU A 30 10.16 -2.13 -9.73
CA GLU A 30 9.95 -0.76 -10.25
C GLU A 30 9.88 0.28 -9.13
N ILE A 31 9.70 -0.13 -7.87
CA ILE A 31 9.56 0.77 -6.73
C ILE A 31 10.82 0.68 -5.88
N SER A 32 11.35 1.86 -5.50
CA SER A 32 12.48 1.98 -4.59
C SER A 32 12.22 1.24 -3.28
N GLU A 33 13.27 0.63 -2.71
CA GLU A 33 13.16 -0.15 -1.48
C GLU A 33 12.62 0.69 -0.32
N ASP A 34 13.08 1.93 -0.18
CA ASP A 34 12.57 2.90 0.81
C ASP A 34 11.04 3.07 0.71
N THR A 35 10.53 3.33 -0.49
CA THR A 35 9.08 3.53 -0.70
C THR A 35 8.31 2.24 -0.46
N ARG A 36 8.87 1.11 -0.88
CA ARG A 36 8.26 -0.21 -0.65
C ARG A 36 8.15 -0.52 0.84
N GLU A 37 9.21 -0.28 1.61
CA GLU A 37 9.22 -0.46 3.06
C GLU A 37 8.22 0.46 3.76
N LYS A 38 8.17 1.75 3.39
CA LYS A 38 7.17 2.69 3.91
C LYS A 38 5.75 2.21 3.63
N VAL A 39 5.46 1.82 2.39
CA VAL A 39 4.14 1.28 2.01
C VAL A 39 3.79 0.02 2.79
N GLN A 40 4.72 -0.92 2.94
CA GLN A 40 4.48 -2.17 3.67
C GLN A 40 4.30 -1.94 5.17
N ALA A 41 5.10 -1.05 5.76
CA ALA A 41 4.98 -0.67 7.17
C ALA A 41 3.63 0.02 7.43
N PHE A 42 3.23 0.95 6.56
CA PHE A 42 1.94 1.62 6.64
C PHE A 42 0.78 0.62 6.46
N ALA A 43 0.87 -0.25 5.46
CA ALA A 43 -0.13 -1.29 5.24
C ALA A 43 -0.26 -2.25 6.45
N LYS A 44 0.85 -2.64 7.08
CA LYS A 44 0.84 -3.44 8.32
C LYS A 44 0.20 -2.68 9.48
N LEU A 45 0.59 -1.41 9.69
CA LEU A 45 0.10 -0.58 10.79
C LEU A 45 -1.42 -0.39 10.73
N TYR A 46 -1.95 -0.17 9.53
CA TYR A 46 -3.37 0.02 9.29
C TYR A 46 -4.15 -1.29 9.10
N ASN A 47 -3.50 -2.44 9.36
CA ASN A 47 -4.05 -3.78 9.17
C ASN A 47 -4.68 -3.96 7.77
N TYR A 48 -4.08 -3.31 6.77
CA TYR A 48 -4.48 -3.44 5.37
C TYR A 48 -4.17 -4.87 4.94
N LYS A 49 -5.23 -5.68 4.85
CA LYS A 49 -5.16 -7.00 4.22
C LYS A 49 -5.46 -6.81 2.73
N PRO A 50 -4.51 -7.03 1.81
CA PRO A 50 -4.85 -7.13 0.41
C PRO A 50 -5.90 -8.24 0.29
N ASN A 51 -7.07 -7.90 -0.21
CA ASN A 51 -8.13 -8.87 -0.42
C ASN A 51 -7.68 -9.73 -1.60
N ASN A 52 -7.03 -10.85 -1.30
CA ASN A 52 -6.55 -11.80 -2.28
C ASN A 52 -7.73 -12.67 -2.76
N ILE A 53 -8.73 -12.03 -3.34
CA ILE A 53 -9.77 -12.72 -4.10
C ILE A 53 -9.14 -12.91 -5.48
N ALA A 54 -8.44 -14.04 -5.62
CA ALA A 54 -7.92 -14.54 -6.88
C ALA A 54 -9.07 -14.99 -7.80
#